data_AF-K0RD74-F1
#
_entry.id   AF-K0RD74-F1
#
_cell.length_a   1.000
_cell.length_b   1.000
_cell.length_c   1.000
_cell.angle_alpha   90.00
_cell.angle_beta   90.00
_cell.angle_gamma   90.00
#
_symmetry.space_group_name_H-M   'P 1'
#
loop_
_entity.id
_entity.type
_entity.pdbx_description
1 polymer ?
#
loop_
_entity_poly.entity_id
_entity_poly.type
_entity_poly.pdbx_seq_one_letter_code
_entity_poly.pdbx_strand_id
1 'polypeptide(L)'
;MLSSTTPQTSVSAPKATEEGDKTVWRAWGGGLSSLKHIQSLDQSTKADVQSSVKTLVRRAHAERALDSSEGRIMLGFCASNAPEALSGLKSWVNELDLPRGMLHGMDVDGVPIPVEDLGSVYVKYSTGGATTFSEIKRSGRGFDALWRPGDAVLEGYDGDFRGVYLNIMLSDGVFRQFGVLPTDLWMEEEEDDDW
;
A
#
# COMPACT_ATOMS: atom_id res chain seq x y z
N MET A 1 66.36 21.49 25.63
CA MET A 1 65.66 22.50 26.45
C MET A 1 65.44 23.72 25.59
N LEU A 2 64.19 24.00 25.23
CA LEU A 2 63.61 25.34 24.98
C LEU A 2 62.14 25.08 24.59
N SER A 3 61.27 25.38 25.55
CA SER A 3 59.82 25.30 25.48
C SER A 3 59.30 26.44 24.60
N SER A 4 58.52 26.13 23.56
CA SER A 4 57.73 27.12 22.82
C SER A 4 56.24 26.81 23.02
N THR A 5 55.60 27.66 23.80
CA THR A 5 54.18 27.60 24.17
C THR A 5 53.33 28.18 23.04
N THR A 6 52.41 27.39 22.50
CA THR A 6 51.37 27.84 21.55
C THR A 6 50.09 28.18 22.35
N PRO A 7 49.39 29.30 22.08
CA PRO A 7 48.15 29.63 22.80
C PRO A 7 46.98 28.72 22.37
N GLN A 8 46.32 28.06 23.32
CA GLN A 8 45.00 27.45 23.14
C GLN A 8 43.92 28.55 23.22
N THR A 9 43.25 28.84 22.11
CA THR A 9 41.97 29.57 22.11
C THR A 9 40.84 28.58 22.41
N SER A 10 40.30 28.63 23.63
CA SER A 10 39.06 27.96 23.99
C SER A 10 37.86 28.73 23.43
N VAL A 11 37.12 28.11 22.51
CA VAL A 11 35.81 28.63 22.08
C VAL A 11 34.76 27.98 22.98
N SER A 12 34.17 28.78 23.86
CA SER A 12 33.05 28.40 24.71
C SER A 12 31.78 28.21 23.87
N ALA A 13 31.15 27.04 23.98
CA ALA A 13 29.85 26.76 23.39
C ALA A 13 28.76 27.65 24.02
N PRO A 14 27.80 28.18 23.24
CA PRO A 14 26.68 28.93 23.80
C PRO A 14 25.76 28.01 24.62
N LYS A 15 25.41 28.46 25.84
CA LYS A 15 24.40 27.83 26.70
C LYS A 15 23.03 27.92 26.03
N ALA A 16 22.39 26.78 25.82
CA ALA A 16 20.98 26.71 25.45
C ALA A 16 20.12 27.22 26.62
N THR A 17 19.43 28.34 26.42
CA THR A 17 18.32 28.77 27.28
C THR A 17 17.07 28.00 26.89
N GLU A 18 16.52 27.24 27.83
CA GLU A 18 15.20 26.61 27.75
C GLU A 18 14.11 27.70 27.75
N GLU A 19 13.60 28.03 26.58
CA GLU A 19 12.23 28.50 26.41
C GLU A 19 11.73 27.86 25.12
N GLY A 20 11.20 26.65 25.28
CA GLY A 20 10.71 25.81 24.19
C GLY A 20 9.45 26.42 23.58
N ASP A 21 9.65 27.14 22.48
CA ASP A 21 8.61 27.40 21.50
C ASP A 21 8.04 26.05 21.05
N LYS A 22 6.84 25.72 21.56
CA LYS A 22 6.05 24.59 21.08
C LYS A 22 5.48 24.96 19.73
N THR A 23 6.36 25.11 18.74
CA THR A 23 5.97 24.99 17.35
C THR A 23 5.59 23.52 17.17
N VAL A 24 4.28 23.27 17.33
CA VAL A 24 3.63 22.04 16.95
C VAL A 24 4.04 21.78 15.52
N TRP A 25 4.95 20.82 15.31
CA TRP A 25 5.12 20.17 14.03
C TRP A 25 3.77 19.55 13.71
N ARG A 26 2.90 20.30 13.04
CA ARG A 26 1.78 19.70 12.31
C ARG A 26 2.47 18.74 11.36
N ALA A 27 2.37 17.45 11.65
CA ALA A 27 2.64 16.43 10.65
C ALA A 27 1.75 16.80 9.45
N TRP A 28 2.36 17.24 8.36
CA TRP A 28 1.70 17.28 7.07
C TRP A 28 1.55 15.81 6.67
N GLY A 29 0.55 15.15 7.25
CA GLY A 29 0.13 13.80 6.90
C GLY A 29 -0.39 13.82 5.48
N GLY A 30 0.53 13.71 4.51
CA GLY A 30 0.22 13.77 3.08
C GLY A 30 -0.82 12.73 2.67
N GLY A 31 -0.92 11.63 3.42
CA GLY A 31 -1.83 10.53 3.16
C GLY A 31 -3.32 10.82 3.27
N LEU A 32 -3.74 11.67 4.21
CA LEU A 32 -5.14 12.11 4.29
C LEU A 32 -5.46 13.14 3.21
N SER A 33 -4.48 13.93 2.76
CA SER A 33 -4.69 14.97 1.74
C SER A 33 -4.88 14.40 0.34
N SER A 34 -4.12 13.37 -0.04
CA SER A 34 -4.30 12.71 -1.34
C SER A 34 -5.61 11.94 -1.42
N LEU A 35 -5.98 11.20 -0.36
CA LEU A 35 -7.25 10.49 -0.33
C LEU A 35 -8.44 11.45 -0.42
N LYS A 36 -8.47 12.50 0.42
CA LYS A 36 -9.54 13.50 0.39
C LYS A 36 -9.66 14.18 -0.97
N HIS A 37 -8.54 14.43 -1.64
CA HIS A 37 -8.56 15.01 -2.98
C HIS A 37 -9.18 14.07 -4.01
N ILE A 38 -8.83 12.78 -4.00
CA ILE A 38 -9.38 11.84 -4.98
C ILE A 38 -10.84 11.47 -4.67
N GLN A 39 -11.23 11.43 -3.40
CA GLN A 39 -12.64 11.29 -3.00
C GLN A 39 -13.50 12.51 -3.37
N SER A 40 -12.88 13.69 -3.52
CA SER A 40 -13.60 14.90 -3.96
C SER A 40 -13.78 15.02 -5.47
N LEU A 41 -13.32 14.02 -6.24
CA LEU A 41 -13.49 14.03 -7.70
C LEU A 41 -14.96 13.89 -8.07
N ASP A 42 -15.38 14.63 -9.09
CA ASP A 42 -16.69 14.42 -9.68
C ASP A 42 -16.79 13.05 -10.35
N GLN A 43 -18.03 12.62 -10.61
CA GLN A 43 -18.31 11.31 -11.17
C GLN A 43 -17.67 11.11 -12.56
N SER A 44 -17.51 12.18 -13.36
CA SER A 44 -16.88 12.08 -14.67
C SER A 44 -15.39 11.78 -14.56
N THR A 45 -14.70 12.44 -13.63
CA THR A 45 -13.28 12.24 -13.38
C THR A 45 -13.03 10.88 -12.72
N LYS A 46 -13.93 10.44 -11.82
CA LYS A 46 -13.90 9.08 -11.25
C LYS A 46 -13.98 8.03 -12.37
N ALA A 47 -14.87 8.20 -13.35
CA ALA A 47 -14.98 7.31 -14.50
C ALA A 47 -13.71 7.29 -15.37
N ASP A 48 -13.04 8.42 -15.55
CA ASP A 48 -11.78 8.49 -16.30
C ASP A 48 -10.63 7.77 -15.56
N VAL A 49 -10.55 7.91 -14.24
CA VAL A 49 -9.59 7.18 -13.40
C VAL A 49 -9.86 5.68 -13.49
N GLN A 50 -11.11 5.27 -13.36
CA GLN A 50 -11.55 3.88 -13.52
C GLN A 50 -11.13 3.31 -14.89
N SER A 51 -11.41 4.04 -15.97
CA SER A 51 -11.04 3.64 -17.33
C SER A 51 -9.52 3.48 -17.51
N SER A 52 -8.75 4.39 -16.90
CA SER A 52 -7.29 4.36 -16.92
C SER A 52 -6.73 3.14 -16.19
N VAL A 53 -7.23 2.86 -14.99
CA VAL A 53 -6.85 1.68 -14.21
C VAL A 53 -7.17 0.39 -14.97
N LYS A 54 -8.39 0.27 -15.52
CA LYS A 54 -8.82 -0.88 -16.33
C LYS A 54 -7.92 -1.08 -17.55
N THR A 55 -7.47 0.00 -18.20
CA THR A 55 -6.59 -0.08 -19.36
C THR A 55 -5.23 -0.68 -19.01
N LEU A 56 -4.62 -0.21 -17.91
CA LEU A 56 -3.33 -0.73 -17.44
C LEU A 56 -3.45 -2.20 -17.02
N VAL A 57 -4.51 -2.56 -16.29
CA VAL A 57 -4.77 -3.92 -15.84
C VAL A 57 -5.04 -4.87 -17.02
N ARG A 58 -5.80 -4.43 -18.03
CA ARG A 58 -6.03 -5.21 -19.26
C ARG A 58 -4.72 -5.53 -19.99
N ARG A 59 -3.79 -4.56 -20.03
CA ARG A 59 -2.46 -4.81 -20.61
C ARG A 59 -1.69 -5.86 -19.81
N ALA A 60 -1.70 -5.76 -18.49
CA ALA A 60 -1.06 -6.73 -17.61
C ALA A 60 -1.67 -8.14 -17.76
N HIS A 61 -3.00 -8.25 -17.82
CA HIS A 61 -3.71 -9.50 -18.13
C HIS A 61 -3.31 -10.10 -19.47
N ALA A 62 -3.19 -9.28 -20.51
CA ALA A 62 -2.77 -9.76 -21.84
C ALA A 62 -1.37 -10.37 -21.82
N GLU A 63 -0.43 -9.79 -21.06
CA GLU A 63 0.91 -10.37 -20.90
C GLU A 63 0.87 -11.65 -20.06
N ARG A 64 0.08 -11.67 -18.97
CA ARG A 64 -0.14 -12.86 -18.13
C ARG A 64 -0.74 -14.04 -18.87
N ALA A 65 -1.62 -13.79 -19.83
CA ALA A 65 -2.23 -14.82 -20.65
C ALA A 65 -1.22 -15.52 -21.57
N LEU A 66 -0.12 -14.84 -21.91
CA LEU A 66 0.99 -15.40 -22.69
C LEU A 66 2.01 -16.08 -21.79
N ASP A 67 2.39 -15.43 -20.68
CA ASP A 67 3.30 -15.94 -19.67
C ASP A 67 2.83 -15.51 -18.27
N SER A 68 2.43 -16.47 -17.45
CA SER A 68 1.89 -16.21 -16.11
C SER A 68 2.90 -15.60 -15.12
N SER A 69 4.19 -15.62 -15.45
CA SER A 69 5.25 -14.95 -14.69
C SER A 69 5.38 -13.45 -15.00
N GLU A 70 4.83 -12.99 -16.13
CA GLU A 70 4.82 -11.60 -16.56
C GLU A 70 3.53 -10.87 -16.13
N GLY A 71 3.42 -9.57 -16.45
CA GLY A 71 2.21 -8.78 -16.26
C GLY A 71 1.68 -8.77 -14.82
N ARG A 72 2.56 -8.82 -13.82
CA ARG A 72 2.17 -8.94 -12.41
C ARG A 72 1.45 -7.67 -11.93
N ILE A 73 0.34 -7.88 -11.24
CA ILE A 73 -0.48 -6.84 -10.60
C ILE A 73 -0.38 -7.04 -9.09
N MET A 74 -0.13 -5.96 -8.35
CA MET A 74 -0.20 -5.97 -6.89
C MET A 74 -1.02 -4.78 -6.42
N LEU A 75 -1.78 -4.98 -5.36
CA LEU A 75 -2.54 -3.92 -4.70
C LEU A 75 -2.03 -3.78 -3.26
N GLY A 76 -1.91 -2.54 -2.78
CA GLY A 76 -1.63 -2.22 -1.39
C GLY A 76 -2.72 -1.32 -0.85
N PHE A 77 -3.57 -1.83 0.05
CA PHE A 77 -4.62 -1.05 0.70
C PHE A 77 -4.09 -0.56 2.03
N CYS A 78 -4.05 0.75 2.24
CA CYS A 78 -3.88 1.35 3.55
C CYS A 78 -5.26 1.82 4.02
N ALA A 79 -5.80 1.25 5.09
CA ALA A 79 -7.16 1.53 5.54
C ALA A 79 -7.21 1.86 7.03
N SER A 80 -8.28 2.53 7.44
CA SER A 80 -8.47 2.89 8.85
C SER A 80 -8.91 1.70 9.70
N ASN A 81 -9.46 0.66 9.07
CA ASN A 81 -9.88 -0.59 9.69
C ASN A 81 -9.96 -1.76 8.69
N ALA A 82 -10.02 -2.98 9.21
CA ALA A 82 -10.11 -4.19 8.39
C ALA A 82 -11.38 -4.25 7.50
N PRO A 83 -12.59 -3.91 7.96
CA PRO A 83 -13.79 -3.88 7.11
C PRO A 83 -13.64 -3.01 5.85
N GLU A 84 -13.12 -1.78 5.99
CA GLU A 84 -12.83 -0.88 4.87
C GLU A 84 -11.87 -1.52 3.87
N ALA A 85 -10.74 -2.05 4.36
CA ALA A 85 -9.72 -2.69 3.53
C ALA A 85 -10.29 -3.89 2.76
N LEU A 86 -11.05 -4.75 3.42
CA LEU A 86 -11.58 -5.98 2.85
C LEU A 86 -12.73 -5.73 1.87
N SER A 87 -13.58 -4.72 2.14
CA SER A 87 -14.58 -4.28 1.19
C SER A 87 -13.93 -3.72 -0.08
N GLY A 88 -12.94 -2.83 0.09
CA GLY A 88 -12.15 -2.28 -1.01
C GLY A 88 -11.45 -3.36 -1.82
N LEU A 89 -10.76 -4.30 -1.16
CA LEU A 89 -10.10 -5.41 -1.82
C LEU A 89 -11.08 -6.23 -2.67
N LYS A 90 -12.23 -6.61 -2.11
CA LYS A 90 -13.26 -7.39 -2.83
C LYS A 90 -13.76 -6.64 -4.06
N SER A 91 -14.07 -5.36 -3.90
CA SER A 91 -14.57 -4.48 -4.96
C SER A 91 -13.55 -4.36 -6.11
N TRP A 92 -12.29 -4.04 -5.79
CA TRP A 92 -11.20 -3.96 -6.76
C TRP A 92 -10.91 -5.30 -7.46
N VAL A 93 -10.83 -6.41 -6.71
CA VAL A 93 -10.58 -7.74 -7.26
C VAL A 93 -11.69 -8.16 -8.21
N ASN A 94 -12.94 -7.88 -7.87
CA ASN A 94 -14.09 -8.20 -8.71
C ASN A 94 -14.11 -7.36 -10.00
N GLU A 95 -13.97 -6.05 -9.88
CA GLU A 95 -14.13 -5.13 -11.01
C GLU A 95 -12.99 -5.21 -12.02
N LEU A 96 -11.81 -5.63 -11.57
CA LEU A 96 -10.61 -5.77 -12.39
C LEU A 96 -10.37 -7.21 -12.88
N ASP A 97 -11.31 -8.11 -12.63
CA ASP A 97 -11.24 -9.54 -12.97
C ASP A 97 -9.92 -10.18 -12.49
N LEU A 98 -9.58 -9.93 -11.22
CA LEU A 98 -8.36 -10.43 -10.62
C LEU A 98 -8.63 -11.78 -9.91
N PRO A 99 -7.64 -12.69 -9.85
CA PRO A 99 -7.80 -13.97 -9.16
C PRO A 99 -8.09 -13.78 -7.68
N ARG A 100 -8.96 -14.63 -7.13
CA ARG A 100 -9.25 -14.70 -5.70
C ARG A 100 -8.36 -15.77 -5.06
N GLY A 101 -7.79 -15.46 -3.90
CA GLY A 101 -6.98 -16.38 -3.12
C GLY A 101 -7.27 -16.28 -1.64
N MET A 102 -6.37 -16.84 -0.84
CA MET A 102 -6.49 -16.85 0.61
C MET A 102 -6.10 -15.49 1.19
N LEU A 103 -6.82 -15.08 2.24
CA LEU A 103 -6.43 -13.97 3.10
C LEU A 103 -5.65 -14.54 4.29
N HIS A 104 -4.40 -14.10 4.45
CA HIS A 104 -3.51 -14.47 5.54
C HIS A 104 -3.42 -13.32 6.56
N GLY A 105 -3.01 -13.62 7.80
CA GLY A 105 -2.81 -12.61 8.86
C GLY A 105 -4.06 -12.27 9.68
N MET A 106 -5.09 -13.12 9.61
CA MET A 106 -6.36 -12.94 10.33
C MET A 106 -6.51 -13.89 11.53
N ASP A 107 -5.45 -14.61 11.89
CA ASP A 107 -5.43 -15.54 13.01
C ASP A 107 -4.06 -15.56 13.70
N VAL A 108 -4.06 -15.89 15.00
CA VAL A 108 -2.86 -16.26 15.76
C VAL A 108 -3.07 -17.69 16.25
N ASP A 109 -2.21 -18.61 15.82
CA ASP A 109 -2.29 -20.04 16.15
C ASP A 109 -3.67 -20.67 15.84
N GLY A 110 -4.30 -20.25 14.73
CA GLY A 110 -5.61 -20.75 14.31
C GLY A 110 -6.80 -20.12 15.06
N VAL A 111 -6.54 -19.17 15.96
CA VAL A 111 -7.57 -18.38 16.65
C VAL A 111 -7.77 -17.07 15.87
N PRO A 112 -8.98 -16.80 15.32
CA PRO A 112 -9.25 -15.57 14.59
C PRO A 112 -9.00 -14.33 15.44
N ILE A 113 -8.38 -13.32 14.84
CA ILE A 113 -8.21 -11.99 15.44
C ILE A 113 -9.51 -11.20 15.19
N PRO A 114 -10.16 -10.65 16.23
CA PRO A 114 -11.30 -9.75 16.04
C PRO A 114 -10.91 -8.53 15.20
N VAL A 115 -11.73 -8.16 14.22
CA VAL A 115 -11.42 -7.08 13.27
C VAL A 115 -11.33 -5.71 13.95
N GLU A 116 -12.05 -5.55 15.06
CA GLU A 116 -12.08 -4.38 15.93
C GLU A 116 -10.75 -4.13 16.65
N ASP A 117 -9.94 -5.18 16.87
CA ASP A 117 -8.68 -5.09 17.63
C ASP A 117 -7.49 -4.67 16.75
N LEU A 118 -7.64 -4.72 15.42
CA LEU A 118 -6.55 -4.50 14.47
C LEU A 118 -6.23 -3.00 14.25
N GLY A 119 -7.16 -2.10 14.56
CA GLY A 119 -6.99 -0.68 14.26
C GLY A 119 -6.79 -0.43 12.75
N SER A 120 -5.87 0.45 12.38
CA SER A 120 -5.52 0.68 10.97
C SER A 120 -4.73 -0.50 10.40
N VAL A 121 -5.00 -0.85 9.14
CA VAL A 121 -4.45 -2.06 8.52
C VAL A 121 -3.84 -1.77 7.15
N TYR A 122 -2.91 -2.64 6.76
CA TYR A 122 -2.35 -2.72 5.42
C TYR A 122 -2.68 -4.08 4.82
N VAL A 123 -3.26 -4.08 3.62
CA VAL A 123 -3.52 -5.32 2.87
C VAL A 123 -2.68 -5.34 1.61
N LYS A 124 -1.81 -6.33 1.48
CA LYS A 124 -1.02 -6.58 0.28
C LYS A 124 -1.60 -7.73 -0.50
N TYR A 125 -2.02 -7.48 -1.73
CA TYR A 125 -2.54 -8.47 -2.68
C TYR A 125 -1.59 -8.63 -3.87
N SER A 126 -1.49 -9.83 -4.44
CA SER A 126 -0.62 -10.08 -5.60
C SER A 126 -1.19 -11.14 -6.56
N THR A 127 -1.12 -10.89 -7.87
CA THR A 127 -1.41 -11.90 -8.91
C THR A 127 -0.23 -12.81 -9.20
N GLY A 128 0.95 -12.55 -8.63
CA GLY A 128 2.18 -13.33 -8.87
C GLY A 128 2.98 -13.68 -7.61
N GLY A 129 3.62 -14.84 -7.65
CA GLY A 129 4.46 -15.48 -6.64
C GLY A 129 5.10 -16.73 -7.26
N ALA A 130 6.01 -17.41 -6.58
CA ALA A 130 6.51 -18.68 -7.06
C ALA A 130 5.40 -19.74 -6.94
N THR A 131 5.02 -20.34 -8.06
CA THR A 131 3.86 -21.25 -8.14
C THR A 131 4.21 -22.66 -7.65
N THR A 132 5.52 -22.97 -7.58
CA THR A 132 6.03 -24.28 -7.16
C THR A 132 7.26 -24.17 -6.27
N PHE A 133 7.47 -25.17 -5.41
CA PHE A 133 8.70 -25.33 -4.63
C PHE A 133 9.98 -25.36 -5.50
N SER A 134 9.88 -25.89 -6.72
CA SER A 134 10.98 -25.92 -7.68
C SER A 134 11.38 -24.52 -8.14
N GLU A 135 10.41 -23.62 -8.36
CA GLU A 135 10.67 -22.22 -8.71
C GLU A 135 11.26 -21.43 -7.54
N ILE A 136 10.79 -21.68 -6.32
CA ILE A 136 11.35 -21.10 -5.08
C ILE A 136 12.83 -21.49 -4.94
N LYS A 137 13.11 -22.79 -5.02
CA LYS A 137 14.46 -23.35 -4.89
C LYS A 137 15.41 -22.85 -5.99
N ARG A 138 14.91 -22.69 -7.22
CA ARG A 138 15.68 -22.16 -8.35
C ARG A 138 15.91 -20.65 -8.27
N SER A 139 14.95 -19.89 -7.74
CA SER A 139 15.02 -18.42 -7.65
C SER A 139 15.72 -17.91 -6.39
N GLY A 140 15.99 -18.77 -5.41
CA GLY A 140 16.57 -18.38 -4.11
C GLY A 140 15.64 -17.52 -3.25
N ARG A 141 14.37 -17.36 -3.66
CA ARG A 141 13.35 -16.64 -2.89
C ARG A 141 12.89 -17.55 -1.73
N GLY A 142 12.66 -17.00 -0.54
CA GLY A 142 12.22 -17.76 0.64
C GLY A 142 10.80 -18.32 0.53
N PHE A 143 10.32 -19.00 1.58
CA PHE A 143 8.93 -19.49 1.66
C PHE A 143 7.89 -18.37 1.46
N ASP A 144 8.25 -17.11 1.77
CA ASP A 144 7.44 -15.91 1.48
C ASP A 144 7.18 -15.66 -0.01
N ALA A 145 7.72 -16.49 -0.91
CA ALA A 145 7.38 -16.48 -2.32
C ALA A 145 6.18 -17.39 -2.67
N LEU A 146 5.63 -18.16 -1.71
CA LEU A 146 4.50 -19.10 -1.91
C LEU A 146 3.12 -18.44 -2.12
N TRP A 147 3.09 -17.17 -2.50
CA TRP A 147 1.82 -16.48 -2.73
C TRP A 147 1.21 -17.05 -3.99
N ARG A 148 0.08 -17.76 -3.83
CA ARG A 148 -0.72 -18.17 -4.98
C ARG A 148 -1.30 -16.91 -5.63
N PRO A 149 -1.53 -16.90 -6.95
CA PRO A 149 -2.23 -15.80 -7.59
C PRO A 149 -3.54 -15.52 -6.87
N GLY A 150 -3.70 -14.29 -6.38
CA GLY A 150 -4.89 -13.86 -5.66
C GLY A 150 -4.76 -13.88 -4.14
N ASP A 151 -3.68 -14.42 -3.58
CA ASP A 151 -3.43 -14.36 -2.15
C ASP A 151 -3.18 -12.93 -1.68
N ALA A 152 -3.64 -12.65 -0.46
CA ALA A 152 -3.44 -11.40 0.23
C ALA A 152 -2.95 -11.63 1.67
N VAL A 153 -2.16 -10.71 2.23
CA VAL A 153 -1.89 -10.64 3.66
C VAL A 153 -2.48 -9.36 4.21
N LEU A 154 -3.02 -9.44 5.42
CA LEU A 154 -3.43 -8.31 6.23
C LEU A 154 -2.47 -8.17 7.41
N GLU A 155 -2.02 -6.95 7.67
CA GLU A 155 -1.14 -6.61 8.78
C GLU A 155 -1.60 -5.30 9.44
N GLY A 156 -1.24 -5.08 10.71
CA GLY A 156 -1.42 -3.78 11.36
C GLY A 156 -0.62 -2.69 10.66
N TYR A 157 -1.14 -1.47 10.62
CA TYR A 157 -0.55 -0.36 9.87
C TYR A 157 -0.53 0.94 10.65
N ASP A 158 0.68 1.38 11.02
CA ASP A 158 0.93 2.61 11.76
C ASP A 158 1.19 3.83 10.85
N GLY A 159 1.04 3.69 9.53
CA GLY A 159 1.31 4.77 8.59
C GLY A 159 0.12 5.72 8.36
N ASP A 160 0.42 6.88 7.76
CA ASP A 160 -0.55 7.97 7.57
C ASP A 160 -1.33 7.92 6.24
N PHE A 161 -0.97 7.02 5.32
CA PHE A 161 -1.64 6.91 4.02
C PHE A 161 -2.96 6.16 4.12
N ARG A 162 -3.96 6.58 3.33
CA ARG A 162 -5.25 5.89 3.25
C ARG A 162 -5.67 5.79 1.78
N GLY A 163 -6.11 4.62 1.35
CA GLY A 163 -6.44 4.31 -0.04
C GLY A 163 -5.59 3.17 -0.62
N VAL A 164 -5.45 3.13 -1.94
CA VAL A 164 -4.94 1.99 -2.71
C VAL A 164 -3.74 2.39 -3.55
N TYR A 165 -2.65 1.64 -3.42
CA TYR A 165 -1.56 1.62 -4.39
C TYR A 165 -1.80 0.50 -5.40
N LEU A 166 -1.82 0.85 -6.68
CA LEU A 166 -1.82 -0.08 -7.80
C LEU A 166 -0.39 -0.21 -8.33
N ASN A 167 0.18 -1.40 -8.23
CA ASN A 167 1.48 -1.70 -8.81
C ASN A 167 1.34 -2.63 -10.00
N ILE A 168 1.96 -2.29 -11.12
CA ILE A 168 1.95 -3.09 -12.35
C ILE A 168 3.39 -3.27 -12.83
N MET A 169 3.75 -4.52 -13.06
CA MET A 169 5.03 -4.92 -13.62
C MET A 169 4.76 -5.65 -14.92
N LEU A 170 5.06 -4.98 -16.03
CA LEU A 170 4.97 -5.53 -17.38
C LEU A 170 6.31 -6.21 -17.74
N SER A 171 6.30 -6.89 -18.88
CA SER A 171 7.46 -7.55 -19.51
C SER A 171 8.63 -6.62 -19.87
N ASP A 172 8.44 -5.31 -19.74
CA ASP A 172 9.52 -4.33 -19.88
C ASP A 172 10.44 -4.23 -18.65
N GLY A 173 10.11 -4.96 -17.57
CA GLY A 173 10.90 -5.00 -16.34
C GLY A 173 10.82 -3.72 -15.51
N VAL A 174 9.98 -2.75 -15.89
CA VAL A 174 9.84 -1.48 -15.16
C VAL A 174 8.75 -1.60 -14.09
N PHE A 175 9.14 -1.36 -12.84
CA PHE A 175 8.20 -1.26 -11.74
C PHE A 175 7.43 0.07 -11.81
N ARG A 176 6.10 0.00 -11.84
CA ARG A 176 5.20 1.17 -11.82
C ARG A 176 4.28 1.08 -10.62
N GLN A 177 4.15 2.19 -9.90
CA GLN A 177 3.24 2.36 -8.78
C GLN A 177 2.37 3.60 -9.02
N PHE A 178 1.06 3.44 -8.89
CA PHE A 178 0.06 4.50 -9.03
C PHE A 178 -0.74 4.58 -7.74
N GLY A 179 -0.95 5.78 -7.22
CA GLY A 179 -1.62 5.98 -5.94
C GLY A 179 -1.41 7.37 -5.33
N VAL A 180 -2.08 7.69 -4.24
CA VAL A 180 -3.00 6.80 -3.49
C VAL A 180 -4.43 6.94 -4.01
N LEU A 181 -4.98 5.88 -4.60
CA LEU A 181 -6.35 5.85 -5.17
C LEU A 181 -7.40 5.57 -4.08
N PRO A 182 -8.70 5.88 -4.28
CA PRO A 182 -9.73 5.64 -3.26
C PRO A 182 -9.98 4.15 -3.02
N THR A 183 -10.23 3.77 -1.77
CA THR A 183 -10.60 2.39 -1.40
C THR A 183 -11.95 1.98 -2.01
N ASP A 184 -12.85 2.95 -2.17
CA ASP A 184 -14.20 2.87 -2.69
C ASP A 184 -14.33 3.21 -4.19
N LEU A 185 -13.21 3.23 -4.94
CA LEU A 185 -13.19 3.62 -6.35
C LEU A 185 -14.24 2.89 -7.22
N TRP A 186 -14.60 1.66 -6.87
CA TRP A 186 -15.54 0.81 -7.61
C TRP A 186 -16.82 0.47 -6.83
N MET A 187 -17.04 1.14 -5.69
CA MET A 187 -18.29 1.00 -4.95
C MET A 187 -19.35 1.94 -5.53
N GLU A 188 -20.59 1.47 -5.54
CA GLU A 188 -21.73 2.33 -5.82
C GLU A 188 -21.89 3.32 -4.66
N GLU A 189 -22.20 4.58 -4.98
CA GLU A 189 -22.60 5.55 -3.97
C GLU A 189 -24.00 5.13 -3.50
N GLU A 190 -24.14 4.78 -2.22
CA GLU A 190 -25.47 4.62 -1.63
C GLU A 190 -26.17 5.98 -1.77
N GLU A 191 -27.23 6.05 -2.57
CA GLU A 191 -28.11 7.22 -2.55
C GLU A 191 -28.64 7.32 -1.12
N ASP A 192 -28.29 8.40 -0.42
CA ASP A 192 -28.92 8.75 0.85
C ASP A 192 -30.41 8.94 0.54
N ASP A 193 -31.20 7.89 0.75
CA ASP A 193 -32.66 7.95 0.75
C ASP A 193 -33.05 8.87 1.92
N ASP A 194 -33.14 10.18 1.62
CA ASP A 194 -33.74 11.19 2.48
C ASP A 194 -35.22 10.79 2.73
N TRP A 195 -35.45 10.07 3.84
CA TRP A 195 -36.78 9.77 4.39
C TRP A 195 -37.21 10.81 5.44
#